data_AF-A0A843EIX5-F1
#
_entry.id   AF-A0A843EIX5-F1
#
_cell.length_a   1.000
_cell.length_b   1.000
_cell.length_c   1.000
_cell.angle_alpha   90.00
_cell.angle_beta   90.00
_cell.angle_gamma   90.00
#
_symmetry.space_group_name_H-M   'P 1'
#
loop_
_entity.id
_entity.type
_entity.pdbx_description
1 polymer ?
#
loop_
_entity_poly.entity_id
_entity_poly.type
_entity_poly.pdbx_seq_one_letter_code
_entity_poly.pdbx_strand_id
1 'polypeptide(L)'
;MSNVLAQNSEYAKVLKEVMKLRYEPVAIRLIREDEEFPEGYQEPAEQQSHCQSIFRAKNGQSFKMPLACHNCMVGASALNMVDTSEKIASGEFHAGIGMHDSPAAAAKMIADRKVVPFRSKGDVVC
;
A
#
# COMPACT_ATOMS: atom_id res chain seq x y z
N MET A 1 -9.55 1.24 26.48
CA MET A 1 -9.21 0.85 25.10
C MET A 1 -10.27 1.45 24.20
N SER A 2 -9.91 2.17 23.11
CA SER A 2 -10.95 2.79 22.26
C SER A 2 -11.80 1.69 21.61
N ASN A 3 -13.08 1.96 21.36
CA ASN A 3 -14.00 1.00 20.74
C ASN A 3 -13.46 0.46 19.39
N VAL A 4 -12.76 1.32 18.64
CA VAL A 4 -12.13 1.00 17.36
C VAL A 4 -11.02 -0.04 17.51
N LEU A 5 -10.19 0.03 18.56
CA LEU A 5 -9.10 -0.94 18.76
C LEU A 5 -9.64 -2.34 19.07
N ALA A 6 -10.69 -2.43 19.88
CA ALA A 6 -11.34 -3.70 20.18
C ALA A 6 -11.96 -4.31 18.90
N GLN A 7 -12.62 -3.48 18.10
CA GLN A 7 -13.22 -3.88 16.84
C GLN A 7 -12.17 -4.35 15.81
N ASN A 8 -11.05 -3.62 15.68
CA ASN A 8 -9.94 -4.03 14.80
C ASN A 8 -9.33 -5.37 15.23
N SER A 9 -9.21 -5.61 16.54
CA SER A 9 -8.73 -6.90 17.06
C SER A 9 -9.66 -8.05 16.69
N GLU A 10 -10.99 -7.84 16.74
CA GLU A 10 -11.96 -8.85 16.33
C GLU A 10 -11.89 -9.10 14.82
N TYR A 11 -11.79 -8.04 14.01
CA TYR A 11 -11.62 -8.18 12.56
C TYR A 11 -10.33 -8.91 12.19
N ALA A 12 -9.22 -8.63 12.88
CA ALA A 12 -7.98 -9.32 12.65
C ALA A 12 -8.10 -10.83 12.93
N LYS A 13 -8.76 -11.19 14.04
CA LYS A 13 -9.06 -12.59 14.39
C LYS A 13 -9.91 -13.27 13.32
N VAL A 14 -11.02 -12.65 12.91
CA VAL A 14 -11.92 -13.21 11.88
C VAL A 14 -11.19 -13.39 10.55
N LEU A 15 -10.41 -12.40 10.11
CA LEU A 15 -9.60 -12.50 8.89
C LEU A 15 -8.65 -13.70 8.95
N LYS A 16 -7.93 -13.86 10.07
CA LYS A 16 -6.98 -14.95 10.25
C LYS A 16 -7.67 -16.32 10.27
N GLU A 17 -8.80 -16.44 10.96
CA GLU A 17 -9.55 -17.69 11.10
C GLU A 17 -10.24 -18.11 9.80
N VAL A 18 -10.85 -17.17 9.07
CA VAL A 18 -11.61 -17.44 7.86
C VAL A 18 -10.69 -17.61 6.65
N MET A 19 -9.76 -16.67 6.44
CA MET A 19 -8.85 -16.71 5.27
C MET A 19 -7.61 -17.58 5.51
N LYS A 20 -7.47 -18.18 6.70
CA LYS A 20 -6.33 -19.03 7.10
C LYS A 20 -4.98 -18.33 6.89
N LEU A 21 -4.91 -17.06 7.26
CA LEU A 21 -3.69 -16.26 7.09
C LEU A 21 -2.56 -16.82 7.95
N ARG A 22 -1.38 -16.98 7.33
CA ARG A 22 -0.16 -17.44 8.02
C ARG A 22 0.41 -16.39 8.97
N TYR A 23 0.20 -15.11 8.68
CA TYR A 23 0.72 -13.97 9.42
C TYR A 23 -0.42 -13.11 9.96
N GLU A 24 -0.11 -12.25 10.93
CA GLU A 24 -1.07 -11.26 11.40
C GLU A 24 -1.42 -10.25 10.29
N PRO A 25 -2.68 -9.79 10.21
CA PRO A 25 -3.04 -8.66 9.38
C PRO A 25 -2.23 -7.41 9.76
N VAL A 26 -1.78 -6.68 8.74
CA VAL A 26 -1.04 -5.42 8.91
C VAL A 26 -2.01 -4.26 8.86
N ALA A 27 -1.88 -3.32 9.80
CA ALA A 27 -2.64 -2.10 9.80
C ALA A 27 -1.96 -1.06 8.90
N ILE A 28 -2.78 -0.41 8.06
CA ILE A 28 -2.33 0.65 7.16
C ILE A 28 -3.23 1.86 7.40
N ARG A 29 -2.61 3.02 7.63
CA ARG A 29 -3.30 4.31 7.63
C ARG A 29 -2.77 5.16 6.49
N LEU A 30 -3.63 5.48 5.54
CA LEU A 30 -3.31 6.47 4.50
C LEU A 30 -3.38 7.88 5.11
N ILE A 31 -2.39 8.71 4.78
CA ILE A 31 -2.30 10.08 5.26
C ILE A 31 -2.67 11.01 4.11
N ARG A 32 -3.75 11.76 4.28
CA ARG A 32 -4.20 12.76 3.29
C ARG A 32 -3.16 13.88 3.14
N GLU A 33 -3.20 14.60 2.02
CA GLU A 33 -2.27 15.72 1.79
C GLU A 33 -2.31 16.77 2.93
N ASP A 34 -3.51 17.03 3.46
CA ASP A 34 -3.80 18.00 4.53
C ASP A 34 -3.64 17.45 5.96
N GLU A 35 -3.41 16.13 6.13
CA GLU A 35 -3.25 15.51 7.46
C GLU A 35 -1.79 15.38 7.86
N GLU A 36 -1.40 15.66 9.10
CA GLU A 36 -0.05 15.32 9.56
C GLU A 36 0.14 13.81 9.80
N PHE A 37 1.37 13.33 9.68
CA PHE A 37 1.69 11.97 10.07
C PHE A 37 1.58 11.82 11.58
N PRO A 38 1.07 10.69 12.09
CA PRO A 38 1.05 10.43 13.52
C PRO A 38 2.48 10.32 14.08
N GLU A 39 2.65 10.78 15.31
CA GLU A 39 3.91 10.66 16.05
C GLU A 39 4.27 9.20 16.36
N GLY A 40 5.54 8.94 16.65
CA GLY A 40 6.03 7.63 17.09
C GLY A 40 6.43 6.67 15.96
N TYR A 41 6.28 7.08 14.70
CA TYR A 41 6.72 6.29 13.53
C TYR A 41 7.97 6.90 12.90
N GLN A 42 8.87 6.04 12.43
CA GLN A 42 10.11 6.44 11.76
C GLN A 42 10.05 6.10 10.27
N GLU A 43 10.76 6.90 9.48
CA GLU A 43 11.00 6.59 8.07
C GLU A 43 11.99 5.42 7.96
N PRO A 44 11.86 4.56 6.94
CA PRO A 44 12.86 3.52 6.71
C PRO A 44 14.21 4.12 6.32
N ALA A 45 15.29 3.42 6.65
CA ALA A 45 16.66 3.85 6.31
C ALA A 45 16.89 3.94 4.78
N GLU A 46 16.18 3.15 4.00
CA GLU A 46 16.26 3.11 2.55
C GLU A 46 14.86 3.14 1.95
N GLN A 47 14.76 3.63 0.71
CA GLN A 47 13.50 3.59 -0.02
C GLN A 47 13.06 2.15 -0.25
N GLN A 48 11.78 1.90 -0.07
CA GLN A 48 11.17 0.58 -0.26
C GLN A 48 9.80 0.72 -0.90
N SER A 49 9.33 -0.33 -1.55
CA SER A 49 7.97 -0.36 -2.08
C SER A 49 6.96 -0.51 -0.94
N HIS A 50 5.72 -0.08 -1.16
CA HIS A 50 4.62 -0.35 -0.22
C HIS A 50 4.48 -1.84 0.12
N CYS A 51 4.68 -2.74 -0.85
CA CYS A 51 4.64 -4.17 -0.58
C CYS A 51 5.74 -4.60 0.41
N GLN A 52 6.96 -4.08 0.24
CA GLN A 52 8.08 -4.36 1.16
C GLN A 52 7.81 -3.82 2.57
N SER A 53 7.21 -2.63 2.72
CA SER A 53 6.86 -2.11 4.04
C SER A 53 5.82 -3.00 4.74
N ILE A 54 4.82 -3.52 4.03
CA ILE A 54 3.87 -4.52 4.56
C ILE A 54 4.58 -5.80 4.99
N PHE A 55 5.48 -6.35 4.15
CA PHE A 55 6.21 -7.58 4.47
C PHE A 55 7.10 -7.45 5.71
N ARG A 56 7.60 -6.25 5.97
CA ARG A 56 8.37 -5.94 7.18
C ARG A 56 7.45 -5.71 8.37
N ALA A 57 6.32 -5.04 8.17
CA ALA A 57 5.37 -4.76 9.23
C ALA A 57 4.72 -6.02 9.81
N LYS A 58 4.38 -7.01 8.96
CA LYS A 58 3.92 -8.32 9.44
C LYS A 58 4.95 -9.07 10.31
N ASN A 59 6.22 -8.64 10.33
CA ASN A 59 7.27 -9.17 11.19
C ASN A 59 7.55 -8.26 12.41
N GLY A 60 6.66 -7.31 12.71
CA GLY A 60 6.72 -6.43 13.89
C GLY A 60 7.40 -5.08 13.67
N GLN A 61 7.75 -4.72 12.44
CA GLN A 61 8.27 -3.39 12.14
C GLN A 61 7.14 -2.38 11.94
N SER A 62 7.42 -1.08 12.08
CA SER A 62 6.45 -0.05 11.73
C SER A 62 7.16 1.12 11.06
N PHE A 63 6.48 1.74 10.09
CA PHE A 63 7.07 2.78 9.25
C PHE A 63 6.10 3.92 8.99
N LYS A 64 6.66 5.12 9.00
CA LYS A 64 6.15 6.29 8.31
C LYS A 64 6.68 6.24 6.87
N MET A 65 5.79 6.17 5.89
CA MET A 65 6.14 6.01 4.48
C MET A 65 5.62 7.20 3.66
N PRO A 66 6.28 8.38 3.73
CA PRO A 66 5.99 9.47 2.81
C PRO A 66 6.35 9.08 1.37
N LEU A 67 5.82 9.79 0.38
CA LEU A 67 6.11 9.54 -1.03
C LEU A 67 7.63 9.40 -1.32
N ALA A 68 8.47 10.23 -0.68
CA ALA A 68 9.92 10.19 -0.84
C ALA A 68 10.58 8.86 -0.41
N CYS A 69 9.91 8.06 0.42
CA CYS A 69 10.37 6.74 0.85
C CYS A 69 9.89 5.60 -0.06
N HIS A 70 8.98 5.87 -0.99
CA HIS A 70 8.46 4.86 -1.93
C HIS A 70 9.35 4.76 -3.17
N ASN A 71 9.82 3.55 -3.49
CA ASN A 71 10.60 3.30 -4.73
C ASN A 71 9.76 2.73 -5.88
N CYS A 72 8.48 2.44 -5.66
CA CYS A 72 7.61 1.81 -6.64
C CYS A 72 6.47 2.75 -7.05
N MET A 73 6.57 3.31 -8.26
CA MET A 73 5.56 4.24 -8.80
C MET A 73 4.21 3.58 -9.07
N VAL A 74 4.19 2.26 -9.33
CA VAL A 74 2.92 1.51 -9.43
C VAL A 74 2.19 1.53 -8.09
N GLY A 75 2.89 1.22 -6.99
CA GLY A 75 2.34 1.27 -5.64
C GLY A 75 1.92 2.68 -5.23
N ALA A 76 2.79 3.67 -5.43
CA ALA A 76 2.50 5.07 -5.12
C ALA A 76 1.26 5.58 -5.87
N SER A 77 1.09 5.23 -7.15
CA SER A 77 -0.10 5.62 -7.93
C SER A 77 -1.38 4.90 -7.48
N ALA A 78 -1.30 3.63 -7.06
CA ALA A 78 -2.46 2.91 -6.51
C ALA A 78 -2.95 3.52 -5.19
N LEU A 79 -2.02 4.01 -4.36
CA LEU A 79 -2.31 4.74 -3.13
C LEU A 79 -2.68 6.21 -3.36
N ASN A 80 -2.76 6.63 -4.62
CA ASN A 80 -3.05 8.01 -5.04
C ASN A 80 -2.10 9.06 -4.44
N MET A 81 -0.82 8.71 -4.30
CA MET A 81 0.24 9.66 -3.94
C MET A 81 0.75 10.44 -5.14
N VAL A 82 0.66 9.83 -6.31
CA VAL A 82 1.11 10.35 -7.59
C VAL A 82 0.15 9.89 -8.67
N ASP A 83 0.15 10.60 -9.79
CA ASP A 83 -0.66 10.18 -10.94
C ASP A 83 -0.11 8.90 -11.56
N THR A 84 -0.99 8.16 -12.21
CA THR A 84 -0.59 6.97 -12.96
C THR A 84 0.10 7.43 -14.23
N SER A 85 1.38 7.12 -14.40
CA SER A 85 2.11 7.50 -15.61
C SER A 85 1.54 6.79 -16.85
N GLU A 86 1.71 7.40 -18.03
CA GLU A 86 1.23 6.85 -19.30
C GLU A 86 1.74 5.42 -19.54
N LYS A 87 3.03 5.17 -19.26
CA LYS A 87 3.65 3.84 -19.41
C LYS A 87 3.05 2.78 -18.48
N ILE A 88 2.55 3.18 -17.31
CA ILE A 88 1.82 2.28 -16.41
C ILE A 88 0.39 2.10 -16.93
N ALA A 89 -0.29 3.19 -17.30
CA ALA A 89 -1.67 3.18 -17.78
C ALA A 89 -1.83 2.37 -19.08
N SER A 90 -0.89 2.46 -20.02
CA SER A 90 -0.89 1.71 -21.28
C SER A 90 -0.55 0.23 -21.11
N GLY A 91 -0.15 -0.19 -19.90
CA GLY A 91 0.26 -1.56 -19.61
C GLY A 91 1.67 -1.92 -20.09
N GLU A 92 2.35 -1.04 -20.82
CA GLU A 92 3.73 -1.26 -21.31
C GLU A 92 4.70 -1.62 -20.19
N PHE A 93 4.61 -0.96 -19.03
CA PHE A 93 5.47 -1.27 -17.89
C PHE A 93 5.29 -2.72 -17.42
N HIS A 94 4.04 -3.16 -17.21
CA HIS A 94 3.76 -4.48 -16.65
C HIS A 94 4.01 -5.61 -17.66
N ALA A 95 3.68 -5.38 -18.93
CA ALA A 95 4.03 -6.32 -20.01
C ALA A 95 5.55 -6.41 -20.20
N GLY A 96 6.27 -5.28 -20.13
CA GLY A 96 7.72 -5.24 -20.27
C GLY A 96 8.49 -6.00 -19.19
N ILE A 97 7.91 -6.16 -17.99
CA ILE A 97 8.48 -7.00 -16.90
C ILE A 97 7.94 -8.44 -16.91
N GLY A 98 7.13 -8.81 -17.90
CA GLY A 98 6.56 -10.16 -18.03
C GLY A 98 5.44 -10.48 -17.03
N MET A 99 4.80 -9.48 -16.42
CA MET A 99 3.69 -9.69 -15.48
C MET A 99 2.40 -10.14 -16.20
N HIS A 100 2.24 -9.73 -17.46
CA HIS A 100 1.09 -10.08 -18.30
C HIS A 100 1.53 -10.42 -19.73
N ASP A 101 0.76 -11.27 -20.39
CA ASP A 101 1.02 -11.74 -21.75
C ASP A 101 1.01 -10.63 -22.82
N SER A 102 0.36 -9.49 -22.53
CA SER A 102 0.31 -8.35 -23.45
C SER A 102 0.13 -7.01 -22.73
N PRO A 103 0.54 -5.89 -23.36
CA PRO A 103 0.22 -4.55 -22.87
C PRO A 103 -1.28 -4.31 -22.70
N ALA A 104 -2.12 -4.86 -23.58
CA ALA A 104 -3.57 -4.71 -23.48
C ALA A 104 -4.15 -5.38 -22.21
N ALA A 105 -3.69 -6.59 -21.87
CA ALA A 105 -4.09 -7.26 -20.64
C ALA A 105 -3.62 -6.48 -19.39
N ALA A 106 -2.39 -5.98 -19.42
CA ALA A 106 -1.85 -5.13 -18.38
C ALA A 106 -2.62 -3.80 -18.22
N ALA A 107 -2.94 -3.12 -19.32
CA ALA A 107 -3.70 -1.88 -19.32
C ALA A 107 -5.09 -2.08 -18.72
N LYS A 108 -5.75 -3.19 -19.06
CA LYS A 108 -7.04 -3.56 -18.48
C LYS A 108 -6.95 -3.74 -16.97
N MET A 109 -5.94 -4.46 -16.47
CA MET A 109 -5.71 -4.59 -15.02
C MET A 109 -5.54 -3.22 -14.36
N ILE A 110 -4.79 -2.31 -14.99
CA ILE A 110 -4.56 -0.97 -14.46
C ILE A 110 -5.82 -0.11 -14.48
N ALA A 111 -6.67 -0.24 -15.49
CA ALA A 111 -7.94 0.48 -15.58
C ALA A 111 -8.98 -0.05 -14.57
N ASP A 112 -9.02 -1.36 -14.32
CA ASP A 112 -9.99 -1.99 -13.41
C ASP A 112 -9.60 -1.82 -11.93
N ARG A 113 -8.35 -1.44 -11.63
CA ARG A 113 -7.88 -1.32 -10.25
C ARG A 113 -8.62 -0.20 -9.52
N LYS A 114 -8.87 -0.41 -8.23
CA LYS A 114 -9.34 0.66 -7.35
C LYS A 114 -8.18 1.56 -6.97
N VAL A 115 -8.37 2.86 -7.12
CA VAL A 115 -7.46 3.89 -6.65
C VAL A 115 -8.09 4.55 -5.42
N VAL A 116 -7.26 4.94 -4.46
CA VAL A 116 -7.72 5.66 -3.26
C VAL A 116 -8.46 6.95 -3.69
N PRO A 117 -9.68 7.22 -3.19
CA PRO A 117 -10.52 8.31 -3.70
C PRO A 117 -10.10 9.71 -3.27
N PHE A 118 -8.96 9.83 -2.57
CA PHE A 118 -8.36 11.09 -2.13
C PHE A 118 -6.86 11.03 -2.35
N ARG A 119 -6.22 12.20 -2.48
CA ARG A 119 -4.76 12.30 -2.56
C ARG A 119 -4.16 11.99 -1.20
N SER A 120 -3.16 11.11 -1.19
CA SER A 120 -2.39 10.80 0.00
C SER A 120 -0.98 11.33 -0.17
N LYS A 121 -0.34 11.78 0.91
CA LYS A 121 1.10 12.13 0.89
C LYS A 121 2.00 11.00 1.40
N GLY A 122 1.39 9.90 1.80
CA GLY A 122 2.05 8.73 2.32
C GLY A 122 1.11 7.82 3.10
N ASP A 123 1.71 6.84 3.74
CA ASP A 123 1.04 5.87 4.58
C ASP A 123 1.83 5.60 5.86
N VAL A 124 1.15 5.09 6.87
CA VAL A 124 1.75 4.47 8.04
C VAL A 124 1.40 2.99 8.01
N VAL A 125 2.40 2.15 8.18
CA VAL A 125 2.27 0.69 8.11
C VAL A 125 2.80 0.09 9.40
N CYS A 126 2.00 -0.73 10.10
CA CYS A 126 2.35 -1.37 11.37
C CYS A 126 1.64 -2.70 11.60
#